data_AF-A0A2V1IUC3-F1
#
_entry.id   AF-A0A2V1IUC3-F1
#
_cell.length_a   1.000
_cell.length_b   1.000
_cell.length_c   1.000
_cell.angle_alpha   90.00
_cell.angle_beta   90.00
_cell.angle_gamma   90.00
#
_symmetry.space_group_name_H-M   'P 1'
#
loop_
_entity.id
_entity.type
_entity.pdbx_description
1 polymer ?
#
loop_
_entity_poly.entity_id
_entity_poly.type
_entity_poly.pdbx_seq_one_letter_code
_entity_poly.pdbx_strand_id
1 'polypeptide(L)'
;MKVTKITLEDKGQDVLMLFVDSNGVVIDAKPFQASVWAGAVVPIGVAGMVKVGAECPIHNPPHIVFGHLKYRVEAIETVEYDMSKNRHKTYTE
;
A
#
# COMPACT_ATOMS: atom_id res chain seq x y z
N MET A 1 11.82 10.05 -3.44
CA MET A 1 11.77 9.90 -1.97
C MET A 1 11.73 8.42 -1.67
N LYS A 2 12.46 7.96 -0.66
CA LYS A 2 12.48 6.55 -0.31
C LYS A 2 11.18 6.14 0.36
N VAL A 3 10.56 5.08 -0.15
CA VAL A 3 9.31 4.51 0.36
C VAL A 3 9.45 3.00 0.44
N THR A 4 8.60 2.38 1.23
CA THR A 4 8.47 0.92 1.27
C THR A 4 7.43 0.50 0.24
N LYS A 5 7.85 -0.27 -0.76
CA LYS A 5 6.95 -0.94 -1.69
C LYS A 5 6.62 -2.32 -1.15
N ILE A 6 5.34 -2.61 -0.99
CA ILE A 6 4.81 -3.92 -0.60
C ILE A 6 4.12 -4.52 -1.80
N THR A 7 4.62 -5.64 -2.30
CA THR A 7 3.99 -6.40 -3.38
C THR A 7 3.14 -7.50 -2.76
N LEU A 8 1.89 -7.62 -3.21
CA LEU A 8 0.90 -8.60 -2.77
C LEU A 8 0.79 -9.74 -3.80
N GLU A 9 0.45 -10.93 -3.34
CA GLU A 9 0.16 -12.08 -4.21
C GLU A 9 -0.99 -11.75 -5.16
N ASP A 10 -0.87 -12.15 -6.43
CA ASP A 10 -1.91 -11.92 -7.42
C ASP A 10 -2.97 -13.03 -7.38
N LYS A 11 -4.20 -12.65 -6.99
CA LYS A 11 -5.41 -13.49 -7.02
C LYS A 11 -6.51 -12.84 -7.86
N GLY A 12 -6.15 -11.94 -8.78
CA GLY A 12 -7.09 -11.22 -9.64
C GLY A 12 -7.75 -10.00 -8.98
N GLN A 13 -7.15 -9.44 -7.93
CA GLN A 13 -7.59 -8.18 -7.32
C GLN A 13 -7.05 -6.95 -8.06
N ASP A 14 -7.66 -5.78 -7.84
CA ASP A 14 -7.31 -4.53 -8.52
C ASP A 14 -5.98 -3.91 -8.04
N VAL A 15 -5.53 -4.24 -6.83
CA VAL A 15 -4.30 -3.71 -6.22
C VAL A 15 -3.28 -4.83 -5.98
N LEU A 16 -2.08 -4.64 -6.52
CA LEU A 16 -0.96 -5.57 -6.38
C LEU A 16 0.19 -4.96 -5.58
N MET A 17 0.26 -3.63 -5.51
CA MET A 17 1.38 -2.94 -4.87
C MET A 17 0.87 -1.77 -4.03
N LEU A 18 1.38 -1.67 -2.81
CA LEU A 18 1.22 -0.52 -1.93
C LEU A 18 2.56 0.20 -1.79
N PHE A 19 2.55 1.52 -1.95
CA PHE A 19 3.69 2.37 -1.68
C PHE A 19 3.43 3.08 -0.36
N VAL A 20 4.32 2.89 0.60
CA VAL A 20 4.14 3.29 1.99
C VAL A 20 5.26 4.22 2.42
N ASP A 21 4.93 5.38 2.96
CA ASP A 21 5.91 6.33 3.48
C ASP A 21 6.60 5.83 4.77
N SER A 22 7.54 6.61 5.30
CA SER A 22 8.28 6.25 6.52
C SER A 22 7.42 6.15 7.78
N ASN A 23 6.22 6.73 7.79
CA ASN A 23 5.29 6.68 8.91
C ASN A 23 4.33 5.49 8.82
N GLY A 24 4.42 4.69 7.75
CA GLY A 24 3.50 3.58 7.51
C GLY A 24 2.23 4.01 6.77
N VAL A 25 2.15 5.24 6.24
CA VAL A 25 0.98 5.70 5.49
C VAL A 25 1.12 5.31 4.03
N VAL A 26 0.09 4.67 3.48
CA VAL A 26 -0.01 4.38 2.05
C VAL A 26 -0.19 5.69 1.30
N ILE A 27 0.73 6.00 0.41
CA ILE A 27 0.73 7.21 -0.41
C ILE A 27 0.28 6.96 -1.85
N ASP A 28 0.30 5.70 -2.28
CA ASP A 28 -0.17 5.26 -3.59
C ASP A 28 -0.41 3.75 -3.62
N ALA A 29 -1.22 3.31 -4.56
CA ALA A 29 -1.47 1.90 -4.86
C ALA A 29 -1.51 1.66 -6.37
N LYS A 30 -0.99 0.50 -6.81
CA LYS A 30 -0.89 0.13 -8.22
C LYS A 30 -1.34 -1.33 -8.44
N PRO A 31 -1.80 -1.69 -9.65
CA PRO A 31 -2.04 -0.80 -10.79
C PRO A 31 -3.24 0.15 -10.60
N PHE A 32 -4.21 -0.22 -9.77
CA PHE A 32 -5.44 0.56 -9.57
C PHE A 32 -5.71 0.88 -8.10
N GLN A 33 -6.84 1.54 -7.86
CA GLN A 33 -7.39 1.87 -6.53
C GLN A 33 -6.50 2.74 -5.64
N ALA A 34 -5.58 3.54 -6.21
CA ALA A 34 -4.77 4.50 -5.47
C ALA A 34 -5.59 5.38 -4.50
N SER A 35 -6.74 5.90 -4.94
CA SER A 35 -7.61 6.75 -4.12
C SER A 35 -8.32 6.02 -2.97
N VAL A 36 -8.50 4.70 -3.07
CA VAL A 36 -9.14 3.88 -2.03
C VAL A 36 -8.15 3.54 -0.91
N TRP A 37 -6.89 3.32 -1.29
CA TRP A 37 -5.85 2.87 -0.37
C TRP A 37 -4.98 4.01 0.15
N ALA A 38 -4.88 5.15 -0.56
CA ALA A 38 -4.15 6.31 -0.07
C ALA A 38 -4.71 6.78 1.28
N GLY A 39 -3.82 6.97 2.26
CA GLY A 39 -4.18 7.29 3.64
C GLY A 39 -4.36 6.09 4.56
N ALA A 40 -4.47 4.86 4.02
CA ALA A 40 -4.45 3.65 4.84
C ALA A 40 -3.10 3.50 5.55
N VAL A 41 -3.09 2.79 6.68
CA VAL A 41 -1.88 2.61 7.50
C VAL A 41 -1.46 1.15 7.50
N VAL A 42 -0.18 0.92 7.21
CA VAL A 42 0.51 -0.36 7.31
C VAL A 42 1.61 -0.25 8.37
N PRO A 43 1.68 -1.14 9.38
CA PRO A 43 2.62 -1.04 10.50
C PRO A 43 4.05 -1.49 10.14
N ILE A 44 4.65 -0.91 9.10
CA ILE A 44 6.00 -1.29 8.61
C ILE A 44 7.12 -1.08 9.65
N GLY A 45 6.92 -0.18 10.62
CA GLY A 45 7.87 0.10 11.70
C GLY A 45 7.76 -0.82 12.91
N VAL A 46 6.75 -1.69 12.96
CA VAL A 46 6.55 -2.62 14.08
C VAL A 46 7.18 -3.96 13.73
N ALA A 47 8.24 -4.30 14.46
CA ALA A 47 9.06 -5.48 14.20
C ALA A 47 8.19 -6.74 14.09
N GLY A 48 8.22 -7.33 12.89
CA GLY A 48 7.56 -8.60 12.60
C GLY A 48 6.05 -8.53 12.34
N MET A 49 5.45 -7.35 12.18
CA MET A 49 4.05 -7.26 11.74
C MET A 49 3.88 -7.42 10.24
N VAL A 50 4.73 -6.79 9.43
CA VAL A 50 4.73 -6.97 7.96
C VAL A 50 5.81 -7.99 7.58
N LYS A 51 5.41 -9.09 6.95
CA LYS A 51 6.30 -10.21 6.63
C LYS A 51 5.95 -10.83 5.28
N VAL A 52 6.96 -11.13 4.48
CA VAL A 52 6.81 -11.94 3.26
C VAL A 52 6.20 -13.31 3.62
N GLY A 53 5.23 -13.76 2.82
CA GLY A 53 4.48 -14.99 2.98
C GLY A 53 3.26 -14.90 3.91
N ALA A 54 3.12 -13.82 4.70
CA ALA A 54 1.97 -13.58 5.57
C ALA A 54 1.00 -12.58 4.94
N GLU A 55 -0.25 -12.58 5.40
CA GLU A 55 -1.24 -11.57 5.01
C GLU A 55 -0.80 -10.15 5.39
N CYS A 56 -1.07 -9.17 4.54
CA CYS A 56 -0.63 -7.79 4.76
C CYS A 56 -1.50 -7.10 5.82
N PRO A 57 -0.96 -6.72 7.00
CA PRO A 57 -1.74 -5.99 8.00
C PRO A 57 -2.06 -4.57 7.52
N ILE A 58 -3.31 -4.13 7.72
CA ILE A 58 -3.74 -2.81 7.28
C ILE A 58 -4.84 -2.23 8.17
N HIS A 59 -4.84 -0.90 8.27
CA HIS A 59 -5.87 -0.11 8.92
C HIS A 59 -6.37 0.96 7.94
N ASN A 60 -7.63 0.90 7.55
CA ASN A 60 -8.28 1.84 6.63
C ASN A 60 -9.73 2.13 7.07
N PRO A 61 -9.95 2.97 8.09
CA PRO A 61 -11.29 3.28 8.59
C PRO A 61 -12.13 4.02 7.53
N PRO A 62 -13.46 3.81 7.52
CA PRO A 62 -14.24 2.94 8.43
C PRO A 62 -14.23 1.46 8.01
N HIS A 63 -13.65 1.12 6.86
CA HIS A 63 -13.82 -0.17 6.20
C HIS A 63 -13.00 -1.30 6.84
N ILE A 64 -11.81 -0.99 7.37
CA ILE A 64 -10.92 -1.96 8.02
C ILE A 64 -10.35 -1.32 9.29
N VAL A 65 -10.83 -1.76 10.45
CA VAL A 65 -10.31 -1.37 11.76
C VAL A 65 -9.40 -2.48 12.28
N PHE A 66 -8.09 -2.34 12.07
CA PHE A 66 -7.05 -3.29 12.49
C PHE A 66 -7.29 -4.71 11.95
N GLY A 67 -7.03 -4.91 10.66
CA GLY A 67 -7.20 -6.20 10.00
C GLY A 67 -6.03 -6.54 9.10
N HIS A 68 -6.27 -7.48 8.19
CA HIS A 68 -5.33 -7.85 7.14
C HIS A 68 -6.04 -7.85 5.79
N LEU A 69 -5.30 -7.51 4.74
CA LEU A 69 -5.69 -7.87 3.39
C LEU A 69 -5.61 -9.39 3.27
N LYS A 70 -6.60 -10.01 2.62
CA LYS A 70 -6.64 -11.45 2.35
C LYS A 70 -5.67 -11.89 1.23
N TYR A 71 -4.53 -11.19 1.16
CA TYR A 71 -3.46 -11.35 0.19
C TYR A 71 -2.13 -11.39 0.95
N ARG A 72 -1.34 -12.42 0.68
CA ARG A 72 0.01 -12.56 1.20
C ARG A 72 0.94 -11.51 0.60
N VAL A 73 1.89 -11.04 1.41
CA VAL A 73 3.00 -10.22 0.93
C VAL A 73 3.99 -11.11 0.20
N GLU A 74 4.31 -10.78 -1.05
CA GLU A 74 5.33 -11.49 -1.83
C GLU A 74 6.71 -10.83 -1.72
N ALA A 75 6.75 -9.51 -1.62
CA ALA A 75 8.00 -8.76 -1.53
C ALA A 75 7.83 -7.47 -0.74
N ILE A 76 8.92 -7.07 -0.06
CA ILE A 76 9.04 -5.79 0.64
C ILE A 76 10.36 -5.18 0.18
N GLU A 77 10.29 -4.00 -0.43
CA GLU A 77 11.44 -3.34 -1.06
C GLU A 77 11.48 -1.87 -0.64
N THR A 78 12.68 -1.32 -0.40
CA THR A 78 12.86 0.14 -0.32
C THR A 78 13.14 0.67 -1.72
N VAL A 79 12.28 1.57 -2.21
CA VAL A 79 12.38 2.12 -3.58
C VAL A 79 12.38 3.64 -3.57
N GLU A 80 13.01 4.25 -4.57
CA GLU A 80 12.81 5.67 -4.84
C GLU A 80 11.47 5.88 -5.54
N TYR A 81 10.63 6.73 -4.97
CA TYR A 81 9.31 7.06 -5.48
C TYR A 81 9.16 8.54 -5.77
N ASP A 82 8.56 8.84 -6.91
CA ASP A 82 8.33 10.20 -7.38
C ASP A 82 6.83 10.55 -7.31
N MET A 83 6.47 11.32 -6.29
CA MET A 83 5.09 11.77 -6.05
C MET A 83 4.59 12.78 -7.08
N SER A 84 5.48 13.42 -7.86
CA SER A 84 5.06 14.40 -8.87
C SER A 84 4.23 13.77 -9.99
N LYS A 85 4.43 12.46 -10.23
CA LYS A 85 3.74 11.69 -11.28
C LYS A 85 2.29 11.32 -10.95
N ASN A 86 1.86 11.51 -9.70
CA ASN A 86 0.47 11.26 -9.28
C ASN A 86 -0.41 12.52 -9.28
N ARG A 87 0.17 13.70 -9.45
CA ARG A 87 -0.63 14.91 -9.71
C ARG A 87 -0.97 14.92 -11.20
N HIS A 88 -2.25 15.08 -11.52
CA HIS A 88 -2.88 15.22 -12.85
C HIS A 88 -3.54 13.96 -13.44
N LYS A 89 -4.83 13.77 -13.10
CA LYS A 89 -5.92 14.03 -14.06
C LYS A 89 -7.11 14.66 -13.30
N THR A 90 -7.13 15.98 -13.21
CA THR A 90 -8.40 16.69 -13.05
C THR A 90 -9.13 16.52 -14.37
N TYR A 91 -10.13 15.66 -14.42
CA TYR A 91 -11.08 15.63 -15.52
C TYR A 91 -11.93 16.90 -15.37
N THR A 92 -11.68 17.91 -16.22
CA THR A 92 -12.70 18.93 -16.50
C THR A 92 -13.80 18.26 -17.33
N GLU A 93 -15.04 18.38 -16.84
CA GLU A 93 -16.28 17.96 -17.49
C GLU A 93 -16.48 18.62 -18.86
#